data_AF-A0A8T0IMJ0-F1
#
_entry.id   AF-A0A8T0IMJ0-F1
#
_cell.length_a   1.000
_cell.length_b   1.000
_cell.length_c   1.000
_cell.angle_alpha   90.00
_cell.angle_beta   90.00
_cell.angle_gamma   90.00
#
_symmetry.space_group_name_H-M   'P 1'
#
loop_
_entity.id
_entity.type
_entity.pdbx_description
1 polymer ?
#
loop_
_entity_poly.entity_id
_entity_poly.type
_entity_poly.pdbx_seq_one_letter_code
_entity_poly.pdbx_strand_id
1 'polypeptide(L)'
;MATSTHLGLRHALVLPQSSSTRVVSSSGLSLCKEFAPVKLKCRGVVRSARGGVVKAVVTVENYVAEKSLGEITKGDFPILDQEVNGYKLVYLDNAATSQKPESVLKALRDYYGGYNANVHRGVHALSAKATDEYEAARKKIADFIKAPTDREIVFTRNASEAINLVAYTWGLTNLKEGDEIILSVAEHHSNIVPWQLVAQKTGAVLRFVELTSEETLDLEQLKGFLNERTKLVSTFHVSNVLGAINPIADIVKWAHAVGAKVLVDACQSVPHMPVDVQALGADFLVASSHKMCGPTGMGFLWGKSEVLESMPPFLGKDCYYLPQTTREFHFCRRYSLVACYDETKIGYFIA
;
A
#
# COMPACT_ATOMS: atom_id res chain seq x y z
N MET A 1 -8.81 -15.26 -40.27
CA MET A 1 -8.71 -13.98 -41.00
C MET A 1 -9.67 -13.00 -40.33
N ALA A 2 -9.15 -12.02 -39.60
CA ALA A 2 -9.89 -10.84 -39.15
C ALA A 2 -8.89 -9.72 -38.80
N THR A 3 -8.63 -8.93 -39.84
CA THR A 3 -8.36 -7.48 -39.82
C THR A 3 -7.57 -6.88 -38.65
N SER A 4 -6.28 -6.66 -38.89
CA SER A 4 -5.48 -5.67 -38.16
C SER A 4 -6.08 -4.29 -38.35
N THR A 5 -6.59 -3.71 -37.27
CA THR A 5 -7.00 -2.31 -37.20
C THR A 5 -5.77 -1.43 -37.40
N HIS A 6 -5.73 -0.72 -38.53
CA HIS A 6 -4.78 0.34 -38.80
C HIS A 6 -4.97 1.49 -37.81
N LEU A 7 -4.16 1.52 -36.74
CA LEU A 7 -3.94 2.75 -35.98
C LEU A 7 -3.06 3.68 -36.83
N GLY A 8 -3.72 4.62 -37.50
CA GLY A 8 -3.09 5.67 -38.30
C GLY A 8 -2.39 6.71 -37.42
N LEU A 9 -1.28 6.33 -36.77
CA LEU A 9 -0.33 7.28 -36.21
C LEU A 9 0.42 7.95 -37.37
N ARG A 10 -0.04 9.14 -37.77
CA ARG A 10 0.70 10.01 -38.70
C ARG A 10 1.74 10.79 -37.89
N HIS A 11 2.99 10.35 -37.92
CA HIS A 11 4.12 11.17 -37.48
C HIS A 11 4.90 11.65 -38.70
N ALA A 12 5.10 12.96 -38.81
CA ALA A 12 5.87 13.56 -39.89
C ALA A 12 7.35 13.56 -39.50
N LEU A 13 8.16 12.73 -40.18
CA LEU A 13 9.62 12.78 -40.07
C LEU A 13 10.14 13.91 -40.98
N VAL A 14 10.79 14.92 -40.40
CA VAL A 14 11.44 16.00 -41.16
C VAL A 14 12.94 15.75 -41.17
N LEU A 15 13.52 15.46 -42.34
CA LEU A 15 14.97 15.25 -42.50
C LEU A 15 15.62 16.49 -43.15
N PRO A 16 16.73 17.02 -42.60
CA PRO A 16 17.46 18.11 -43.23
C PRO A 16 18.25 17.64 -44.45
N GLN A 17 18.34 18.49 -45.48
CA GLN A 17 19.07 18.19 -46.70
C GLN A 17 20.57 18.39 -46.52
N SER A 18 21.34 17.31 -46.62
CA SER A 18 22.70 17.38 -47.17
C SER A 18 23.05 16.09 -47.90
N SER A 19 23.31 16.25 -49.20
CA SER A 19 24.17 15.43 -50.08
C SER A 19 24.21 13.91 -49.86
N SER A 20 23.66 13.19 -50.85
CA SER A 20 24.07 11.83 -51.25
C SER A 20 24.27 10.82 -50.12
N THR A 21 23.19 10.26 -49.57
CA THR A 21 23.30 9.11 -48.66
C THR A 21 22.37 8.00 -49.11
N ARG A 22 22.96 6.91 -49.60
CA ARG A 22 22.35 5.58 -49.57
C ARG A 22 21.79 5.38 -48.16
N VAL A 23 20.56 4.92 -48.04
CA VAL A 23 20.01 4.46 -46.76
C VAL A 23 20.76 3.18 -46.38
N VAL A 24 21.92 3.34 -45.76
CA VAL A 24 22.56 2.32 -44.93
C VAL A 24 22.11 2.64 -43.51
N SER A 25 21.53 1.64 -42.86
CA SER A 25 21.00 1.66 -41.48
C SER A 25 21.55 2.78 -40.60
N SER A 26 20.71 3.75 -40.23
CA SER A 26 21.02 4.70 -39.16
C SER A 26 20.56 4.12 -37.83
N SER A 27 21.44 3.36 -37.20
CA SER A 27 21.43 3.17 -35.74
C SER A 27 21.69 4.52 -35.07
N GLY A 28 20.78 5.00 -34.22
CA GLY A 28 21.07 6.15 -33.36
C GLY A 28 19.89 7.09 -33.13
N LEU A 29 18.98 6.69 -32.25
CA LEU A 29 18.17 7.60 -31.45
C LEU A 29 18.27 7.09 -30.01
N SER A 30 19.12 7.73 -29.20
CA SER A 30 19.33 7.36 -27.80
C SER A 30 18.16 7.87 -26.95
N LEU A 31 17.10 7.08 -26.91
CA LEU A 31 16.23 6.96 -25.75
C LEU A 31 16.60 5.63 -25.11
N CYS A 32 16.77 5.57 -23.79
CA CYS A 32 17.30 4.42 -23.04
C CYS A 32 16.39 3.15 -23.05
N LYS A 33 15.96 2.69 -24.23
CA LYS A 33 15.34 1.39 -24.50
C LYS A 33 15.74 0.97 -25.91
N GLU A 34 16.35 -0.22 -26.05
CA GLU A 34 16.56 -0.83 -27.35
C GLU A 34 15.20 -1.09 -28.01
N PHE A 35 14.82 -0.27 -28.99
CA PHE A 35 13.67 -0.59 -29.83
C PHE A 35 14.08 -1.71 -30.79
N ALA A 36 13.27 -2.76 -30.88
CA ALA A 36 13.41 -3.77 -31.93
C ALA A 36 13.45 -3.09 -33.32
N PRO A 37 14.21 -3.61 -34.30
CA PRO A 37 14.40 -2.96 -35.59
C PRO A 37 13.06 -2.81 -36.33
N VAL A 38 12.56 -1.58 -36.40
CA VAL A 38 11.33 -1.23 -37.11
C VAL A 38 11.62 -1.10 -38.60
N LYS A 39 10.87 -1.79 -39.47
CA LYS A 39 10.96 -1.59 -40.92
C LYS A 39 10.08 -0.41 -41.33
N LEU A 40 10.72 0.64 -41.86
CA LEU A 40 10.06 1.81 -42.40
C LEU A 40 9.97 1.69 -43.92
N LYS A 41 8.74 1.67 -44.47
CA LYS A 41 8.51 1.65 -45.92
C LYS A 41 8.02 3.01 -46.40
N CYS A 42 8.85 3.70 -47.18
CA CYS A 42 8.43 4.96 -47.81
C CYS A 42 7.46 4.65 -48.97
N ARG A 43 6.24 5.19 -48.91
CA ARG A 43 5.22 5.03 -49.96
C ARG A 43 5.14 6.20 -50.93
N GLY A 44 5.75 7.33 -50.62
CA GLY A 44 5.72 8.50 -51.49
C GLY A 44 6.53 9.65 -50.92
N VAL A 45 7.16 10.40 -51.81
CA VAL A 45 7.99 11.55 -51.50
C VAL A 45 7.39 12.76 -52.21
N VAL A 46 6.81 13.69 -51.45
CA VAL A 46 6.28 14.94 -52.00
C VAL A 46 7.33 16.03 -51.80
N ARG A 47 7.82 16.58 -52.91
CA ARG A 47 8.75 17.72 -52.91
C ARG A 47 7.96 19.00 -53.09
N SER A 48 8.15 19.98 -52.20
CA SER A 48 7.62 21.33 -52.40
C SER A 48 8.33 22.03 -53.56
N ALA A 49 7.59 22.76 -54.40
CA ALA A 49 8.11 23.50 -55.56
C ALA A 49 9.12 24.60 -55.19
N ARG A 50 9.13 25.05 -53.93
CA ARG A 50 10.13 25.98 -53.38
C ARG A 50 11.13 25.23 -52.51
N GLY A 51 11.89 24.33 -53.12
CA GLY A 51 13.25 23.92 -52.75
C GLY A 51 13.62 23.53 -51.29
N GLY A 52 12.71 23.34 -50.34
CA GLY A 52 13.10 23.23 -48.93
C GLY A 52 12.52 22.08 -48.10
N VAL A 53 11.36 21.51 -48.47
CA VAL A 53 10.71 20.48 -47.63
C VAL A 53 10.31 19.26 -48.45
N VAL A 54 10.81 18.11 -48.01
CA VAL A 54 10.46 16.78 -48.52
C VAL A 54 9.54 16.12 -47.50
N LYS A 55 8.26 15.95 -47.83
CA LYS A 55 7.35 15.13 -47.02
C LYS A 55 7.42 13.69 -47.53
N ALA A 56 8.01 12.80 -46.75
CA ALA A 56 7.95 11.37 -46.99
C ALA A 56 6.78 10.77 -46.20
N VAL A 57 5.85 10.10 -46.89
CA VAL A 57 4.86 9.25 -46.22
C VAL A 57 5.50 7.90 -45.99
N VAL A 58 5.75 7.58 -44.73
CA VAL A 58 6.37 6.32 -44.32
C VAL A 58 5.32 5.47 -43.61
N THR A 59 5.22 4.20 -44.00
CA THR A 59 4.42 3.19 -43.30
C THR A 59 5.36 2.38 -42.41
N VAL A 60 4.97 2.22 -41.15
CA VAL A 60 5.66 1.34 -40.21
C VAL A 60 5.18 -0.09 -40.49
N GLU A 61 6.08 -0.97 -40.94
CA GLU A 61 5.83 -2.41 -41.09
C GLU A 61 6.45 -3.15 -39.90
N ASN A 62 5.72 -4.12 -39.35
CA ASN A 62 6.13 -4.97 -38.21
C ASN A 62 6.38 -4.24 -36.88
N TYR A 63 5.54 -3.27 -36.53
CA TYR A 63 5.45 -2.83 -35.13
C TYR A 63 4.69 -3.87 -34.32
N VAL A 64 5.41 -4.70 -33.58
CA VAL A 64 4.81 -5.48 -32.49
C VAL A 64 4.69 -4.53 -31.32
N ALA A 65 3.49 -4.03 -31.06
CA ALA A 65 3.22 -3.35 -29.80
C ALA A 65 3.44 -4.38 -28.69
N GLU A 66 4.44 -4.16 -27.84
CA GLU A 66 4.54 -4.93 -26.60
C GLU A 66 3.21 -4.78 -25.86
N LYS A 67 2.63 -5.90 -25.44
CA LYS A 67 1.42 -5.87 -24.61
C LYS A 67 1.73 -5.05 -23.36
N SER A 68 0.88 -4.09 -23.04
CA SER A 68 0.92 -3.38 -21.77
C SER A 68 0.77 -4.35 -20.60
N LEU A 69 1.24 -3.97 -19.40
CA LEU A 69 1.05 -4.78 -18.20
C LEU A 69 -0.43 -5.14 -17.98
N GLY A 70 -1.34 -4.20 -18.23
CA GLY A 70 -2.78 -4.44 -18.14
C GLY A 70 -3.29 -5.49 -19.14
N GLU A 71 -2.79 -5.48 -20.39
CA GLU A 71 -3.15 -6.52 -21.38
C GLU A 71 -2.59 -7.89 -21.02
N ILE A 72 -1.46 -7.94 -20.32
CA ILE A 72 -0.84 -9.19 -19.87
C ILE A 72 -1.63 -9.77 -18.68
N THR A 73 -2.02 -8.94 -17.70
CA THR A 73 -2.61 -9.39 -16.44
C THR A 73 -4.14 -9.41 -16.42
N LYS A 74 -4.83 -8.73 -17.36
CA LYS A 74 -6.31 -8.67 -17.37
C LYS A 74 -6.97 -10.05 -17.31
N GLY A 75 -6.37 -11.06 -17.97
CA GLY A 75 -6.86 -12.43 -17.97
C GLY A 75 -6.85 -13.12 -16.60
N ASP A 76 -6.05 -12.61 -15.66
CA ASP A 76 -6.00 -13.14 -14.30
C ASP A 76 -7.22 -12.73 -13.47
N PHE A 77 -7.96 -11.69 -13.88
CA PHE A 77 -9.10 -11.14 -13.14
C PHE A 77 -10.41 -11.55 -13.82
N PRO A 78 -11.01 -12.68 -13.43
CA PRO A 78 -12.19 -13.23 -14.12
C PRO A 78 -13.37 -12.25 -14.15
N ILE A 79 -13.50 -11.40 -13.13
CA ILE A 79 -14.56 -10.40 -13.04
C ILE A 79 -14.50 -9.34 -14.15
N LEU A 80 -13.36 -9.13 -14.81
CA LEU A 80 -13.23 -8.12 -15.87
C LEU A 80 -13.76 -8.59 -17.22
N ASP A 81 -14.06 -9.88 -17.37
CA ASP A 81 -14.62 -10.47 -18.58
C ASP A 81 -16.13 -10.67 -18.46
N GLN A 82 -16.86 -9.56 -18.34
CA GLN A 82 -18.32 -9.56 -18.28
C GLN A 82 -18.92 -8.28 -18.88
N GLU A 83 -20.24 -8.31 -19.08
CA GLU A 83 -21.03 -7.16 -19.48
C GLU A 83 -21.89 -6.65 -18.31
N VAL A 84 -22.02 -5.33 -18.21
CA VAL A 84 -22.90 -4.65 -17.26
C VAL A 84 -23.75 -3.67 -18.05
N ASN A 85 -25.08 -3.76 -17.91
CA ASN A 85 -26.05 -2.95 -18.66
C ASN A 85 -25.88 -3.03 -20.20
N GLY A 86 -25.45 -4.20 -20.72
CA GLY A 86 -25.23 -4.43 -22.15
C GLY A 86 -23.92 -3.87 -22.72
N TYR A 87 -23.00 -3.42 -21.86
CA TYR A 87 -21.68 -2.94 -22.26
C TYR A 87 -20.57 -3.72 -21.56
N LYS A 88 -19.41 -3.86 -22.22
CA LYS A 88 -18.22 -4.44 -21.59
C LYS A 88 -17.85 -3.64 -20.34
N LEU A 89 -17.58 -4.34 -19.25
CA LEU A 89 -17.19 -3.72 -17.99
C LEU A 89 -15.89 -2.90 -18.14
N VAL A 90 -15.95 -1.64 -17.70
CA VAL A 90 -14.79 -0.77 -17.51
C VAL A 90 -14.78 -0.34 -16.05
N TYR A 91 -13.99 -1.03 -15.23
CA TYR A 91 -13.96 -0.82 -13.78
C TYR A 91 -12.92 0.25 -13.40
N LEU A 92 -13.38 1.45 -13.04
CA LEU A 92 -12.55 2.60 -12.66
C LEU A 92 -12.79 3.04 -11.21
N ASP A 93 -13.03 2.08 -10.32
CA ASP A 93 -13.29 2.32 -8.89
C ASP A 93 -12.31 1.54 -7.97
N ASN A 94 -11.06 1.39 -8.44
CA ASN A 94 -10.05 0.61 -7.72
C ASN A 94 -9.63 1.25 -6.39
N ALA A 95 -9.76 2.57 -6.26
CA ALA A 95 -9.45 3.31 -5.02
C ALA A 95 -10.40 2.94 -3.86
N ALA A 96 -11.64 2.52 -4.17
CA ALA A 96 -12.58 1.97 -3.19
C ALA A 96 -12.23 0.51 -2.86
N THR A 97 -12.15 -0.36 -3.87
CA THR A 97 -11.71 -1.76 -3.71
C THR A 97 -11.16 -2.29 -5.03
N SER A 98 -10.10 -3.11 -4.95
CA SER A 98 -9.50 -3.72 -6.13
C SER A 98 -10.29 -4.95 -6.58
N GLN A 99 -10.05 -5.44 -7.79
CA GLN A 99 -10.46 -6.78 -8.18
C GLN A 99 -9.45 -7.84 -7.71
N LYS A 100 -9.83 -9.12 -7.78
CA LYS A 100 -9.06 -10.25 -7.25
C LYS A 100 -8.59 -11.14 -8.39
N PRO A 101 -7.28 -11.45 -8.48
CA PRO A 101 -6.80 -12.38 -9.48
C PRO A 101 -7.16 -13.82 -9.09
N GLU A 102 -7.21 -14.71 -10.07
CA GLU A 102 -7.56 -16.12 -9.90
C GLU A 102 -6.63 -16.83 -8.91
N SER A 103 -5.36 -16.43 -8.82
CA SER A 103 -4.42 -16.97 -7.85
C SER A 103 -4.86 -16.74 -6.40
N VAL A 104 -5.43 -15.57 -6.08
CA VAL A 104 -5.97 -15.26 -4.75
C VAL A 104 -7.24 -16.04 -4.48
N LEU A 105 -8.15 -16.11 -5.46
CA LEU A 105 -9.40 -16.88 -5.35
C LEU A 105 -9.11 -18.36 -5.13
N LYS A 106 -8.15 -18.92 -5.87
CA LYS A 106 -7.70 -20.30 -5.74
C LYS A 106 -7.10 -20.56 -4.36
N ALA A 107 -6.22 -19.69 -3.86
CA ALA A 107 -5.63 -19.87 -2.53
C ALA A 107 -6.70 -19.96 -1.43
N LEU A 108 -7.75 -19.14 -1.50
CA LEU A 108 -8.87 -19.19 -0.55
C LEU A 108 -9.67 -20.50 -0.67
N ARG A 109 -9.93 -20.96 -1.91
CA ARG A 109 -10.61 -22.24 -2.17
C ARG A 109 -9.79 -23.44 -1.70
N ASP A 110 -8.48 -23.43 -1.94
CA ASP A 110 -7.57 -24.49 -1.52
C ASP A 110 -7.49 -24.60 0.01
N TYR A 111 -7.50 -23.47 0.73
CA TYR A 111 -7.58 -23.46 2.20
C TYR A 111 -8.86 -24.15 2.69
N TYR A 112 -10.03 -23.66 2.28
CA TYR A 112 -11.31 -24.18 2.76
C TYR A 112 -11.61 -25.62 2.29
N GLY A 113 -11.20 -25.96 1.06
CA GLY A 113 -11.40 -27.30 0.50
C GLY A 113 -10.33 -28.32 0.93
N GLY A 114 -9.21 -27.87 1.50
CA GLY A 114 -8.05 -28.74 1.76
C GLY A 114 -7.61 -28.84 3.21
N TYR A 115 -7.48 -27.72 3.93
CA TYR A 115 -6.78 -27.72 5.24
C TYR A 115 -7.30 -26.71 6.27
N ASN A 116 -8.55 -26.25 6.14
CA ASN A 116 -9.18 -25.41 7.15
C ASN A 116 -9.20 -26.11 8.52
N ALA A 117 -8.62 -25.44 9.51
CA ALA A 117 -8.62 -25.83 10.91
C ALA A 117 -8.32 -24.60 11.77
N ASN A 118 -8.69 -24.64 13.05
CA ASN A 118 -8.30 -23.58 13.97
C ASN A 118 -6.77 -23.59 14.14
N VAL A 119 -6.16 -22.41 14.19
CA VAL A 119 -4.71 -22.23 14.19
C VAL A 119 -4.11 -22.30 15.60
N HIS A 120 -2.79 -22.42 15.66
CA HIS A 120 -1.91 -22.36 16.84
C HIS A 120 -1.92 -23.57 17.79
N ARG A 121 -3.05 -23.89 18.43
CA ARG A 121 -3.07 -24.87 19.54
C ARG A 121 -3.51 -26.29 19.14
N GLY A 122 -3.79 -26.54 17.86
CA GLY A 122 -4.18 -27.88 17.41
C GLY A 122 -2.96 -28.74 17.07
N VAL A 123 -2.93 -29.95 17.63
CA VAL A 123 -1.83 -30.92 17.43
C VAL A 123 -2.01 -31.72 16.13
N HIS A 124 -3.22 -31.74 15.56
CA HIS A 124 -3.52 -32.53 14.36
C HIS A 124 -2.99 -31.88 13.08
N ALA A 125 -2.73 -32.70 12.05
CA ALA A 125 -2.06 -32.29 10.81
C ALA A 125 -2.70 -31.09 10.10
N LEU A 126 -4.04 -31.00 10.06
CA LEU A 126 -4.73 -29.86 9.45
C LEU A 126 -4.49 -28.55 10.23
N SER A 127 -4.47 -28.59 11.56
CA SER A 127 -4.20 -27.40 12.38
C SER A 127 -2.75 -26.94 12.26
N ALA A 128 -1.79 -27.89 12.23
CA ALA A 128 -0.39 -27.58 11.97
C ALA A 128 -0.24 -26.87 10.61
N LYS A 129 -0.79 -27.46 9.54
CA LYS A 129 -0.74 -26.86 8.20
C LYS A 129 -1.43 -25.50 8.11
N ALA A 130 -2.60 -25.34 8.71
CA ALA A 130 -3.30 -24.06 8.76
C ALA A 130 -2.47 -22.99 9.49
N THR A 131 -1.80 -23.37 10.58
CA THR A 131 -0.93 -22.49 11.36
C THR A 131 0.30 -22.06 10.56
N ASP A 132 0.96 -23.01 9.90
CA ASP A 132 2.14 -22.75 9.07
C ASP A 132 1.82 -21.77 7.94
N GLU A 133 0.72 -21.98 7.22
CA GLU A 133 0.31 -21.08 6.12
C GLU A 133 -0.15 -19.70 6.62
N TYR A 134 -0.79 -19.64 7.78
CA TYR A 134 -1.21 -18.38 8.41
C TYR A 134 0.00 -17.53 8.83
N GLU A 135 0.99 -18.12 9.50
CA GLU A 135 2.23 -17.42 9.87
C GLU A 135 3.11 -17.11 8.65
N ALA A 136 3.12 -17.98 7.63
CA ALA A 136 3.77 -17.67 6.35
C ALA A 136 3.13 -16.46 5.65
N ALA A 137 1.80 -16.27 5.77
CA ALA A 137 1.14 -15.06 5.26
C ALA A 137 1.59 -13.80 6.01
N ARG A 138 1.77 -13.88 7.34
CA ARG A 138 2.32 -12.78 8.14
C ARG A 138 3.73 -12.41 7.68
N LYS A 139 4.59 -13.40 7.48
CA LYS A 139 5.94 -13.20 6.96
C LYS A 139 5.94 -12.56 5.57
N LYS A 140 5.06 -12.99 4.67
CA LYS A 140 4.92 -12.38 3.33
C LYS A 140 4.56 -10.90 3.41
N ILE A 141 3.69 -10.49 4.33
CA ILE A 141 3.36 -9.06 4.54
C ILE A 141 4.57 -8.30 5.07
N ALA A 142 5.27 -8.86 6.05
CA ALA A 142 6.48 -8.28 6.61
C ALA A 142 7.54 -8.04 5.52
N ASP A 143 7.82 -9.06 4.70
CA ASP A 143 8.76 -8.96 3.58
C ASP A 143 8.27 -7.94 2.52
N PHE A 144 6.95 -7.88 2.25
CA PHE A 144 6.34 -6.98 1.26
C PHE A 144 6.55 -5.50 1.58
N ILE A 145 6.52 -5.14 2.87
CA ILE A 145 6.77 -3.76 3.35
C ILE A 145 8.18 -3.58 3.92
N LYS A 146 9.02 -4.62 3.82
CA LYS A 146 10.37 -4.73 4.38
C LYS A 146 10.45 -4.44 5.89
N ALA A 147 9.51 -4.97 6.66
CA ALA A 147 9.57 -4.95 8.12
C ALA A 147 10.75 -5.82 8.63
N PRO A 148 11.49 -5.37 9.67
CA PRO A 148 12.57 -6.14 10.29
C PRO A 148 12.18 -7.55 10.77
N THR A 149 10.94 -7.70 11.24
CA THR A 149 10.39 -8.98 11.70
C THR A 149 8.89 -9.05 11.43
N ASP A 150 8.40 -10.26 11.17
CA ASP A 150 6.99 -10.58 11.05
C ASP A 150 6.20 -10.38 12.34
N ARG A 151 6.87 -10.38 13.50
CA ARG A 151 6.25 -10.11 14.81
C ARG A 151 5.72 -8.67 14.94
N GLU A 152 6.16 -7.76 14.07
CA GLU A 152 5.66 -6.39 13.99
C GLU A 152 4.35 -6.27 13.19
N ILE A 153 3.87 -7.36 12.60
CA ILE A 153 2.61 -7.39 11.84
C ILE A 153 1.48 -7.87 12.74
N VAL A 154 0.44 -7.05 12.86
CA VAL A 154 -0.81 -7.35 13.55
C VAL A 154 -1.94 -7.40 12.53
N PHE A 155 -2.57 -8.56 12.40
CA PHE A 155 -3.75 -8.72 11.56
C PHE A 155 -4.96 -8.02 12.17
N THR A 156 -5.73 -7.36 11.30
CA THR A 156 -7.00 -6.70 11.63
C THR A 156 -7.99 -6.96 10.51
N ARG A 157 -9.24 -6.55 10.68
CA ARG A 157 -10.31 -6.62 9.66
C ARG A 157 -10.05 -5.66 8.50
N ASN A 158 -9.46 -4.51 8.77
CA ASN A 158 -9.11 -3.47 7.80
C ASN A 158 -8.20 -2.42 8.46
N ALA A 159 -7.67 -1.49 7.67
CA ALA A 159 -6.86 -0.37 8.17
C ALA A 159 -7.61 0.51 9.18
N SER A 160 -8.93 0.64 9.06
CA SER A 160 -9.73 1.40 10.03
C SER A 160 -9.66 0.78 11.43
N GLU A 161 -9.75 -0.54 11.56
CA GLU A 161 -9.56 -1.25 12.83
C GLU A 161 -8.10 -1.14 13.31
N ALA A 162 -7.12 -1.19 12.42
CA ALA A 162 -5.71 -0.96 12.76
C ALA A 162 -5.46 0.44 13.36
N ILE A 163 -6.05 1.50 12.78
CA ILE A 163 -5.95 2.86 13.35
C ILE A 163 -6.64 2.92 14.71
N ASN A 164 -7.83 2.32 14.84
CA ASN A 164 -8.53 2.25 16.12
C ASN A 164 -7.72 1.51 17.18
N LEU A 165 -7.05 0.42 16.81
CA LEU A 165 -6.17 -0.31 17.73
C LEU A 165 -5.09 0.61 18.28
N VAL A 166 -4.43 1.42 17.43
CA VAL A 166 -3.40 2.37 17.88
C VAL A 166 -4.03 3.48 18.74
N ALA A 167 -5.15 4.05 18.30
CA ALA A 167 -5.85 5.11 19.02
C ALA A 167 -6.28 4.66 20.44
N TYR A 168 -6.87 3.47 20.57
CA TYR A 168 -7.40 2.98 21.83
C TYR A 168 -6.34 2.40 22.77
N THR A 169 -5.23 1.87 22.26
CA THR A 169 -4.17 1.31 23.11
C THR A 169 -3.07 2.32 23.35
N TRP A 170 -2.34 2.70 22.30
CA TRP A 170 -1.27 3.68 22.40
C TRP A 170 -1.82 5.07 22.75
N GLY A 171 -2.84 5.54 22.03
CA GLY A 171 -3.37 6.90 22.19
C GLY A 171 -3.91 7.18 23.60
N LEU A 172 -4.82 6.33 24.10
CA LEU A 172 -5.38 6.49 25.45
C LEU A 172 -4.37 6.33 26.59
N THR A 173 -3.24 5.65 26.33
CA THR A 173 -2.19 5.44 27.36
C THR A 173 -1.16 6.57 27.38
N ASN A 174 -0.87 7.18 26.22
CA ASN A 174 0.25 8.10 26.06
C ASN A 174 -0.16 9.57 25.96
N LEU A 175 -1.38 9.86 25.53
CA LEU A 175 -1.86 11.23 25.34
C LEU A 175 -2.52 11.78 26.61
N LYS A 176 -2.20 13.04 26.92
CA LYS A 176 -2.72 13.78 28.07
C LYS A 176 -3.37 15.09 27.63
N GLU A 177 -3.99 15.78 28.58
CA GLU A 177 -4.59 17.08 28.35
C GLU A 177 -3.55 18.08 27.82
N GLY A 178 -3.88 18.75 26.72
CA GLY A 178 -3.00 19.71 26.05
C GLY A 178 -1.93 19.12 25.12
N ASP A 179 -1.75 17.81 25.09
CA ASP A 179 -0.91 17.17 24.06
C ASP A 179 -1.52 17.36 22.67
N GLU A 180 -0.68 17.50 21.65
CA GLU A 180 -1.11 17.81 20.28
C GLU A 180 -0.99 16.58 19.36
N ILE A 181 -2.04 16.33 18.58
CA ILE A 181 -2.06 15.36 17.47
C ILE A 181 -2.20 16.15 16.17
N ILE A 182 -1.25 15.96 15.26
CA ILE A 182 -1.27 16.63 13.95
C ILE A 182 -1.86 15.68 12.90
N LEU A 183 -2.84 16.19 12.15
CA LEU A 183 -3.53 15.55 11.03
C LEU A 183 -3.49 16.49 9.82
N SER A 184 -3.97 16.04 8.66
CA SER A 184 -4.28 16.90 7.51
C SER A 184 -5.79 17.09 7.34
N VAL A 185 -6.22 18.17 6.68
CA VAL A 185 -7.62 18.32 6.23
C VAL A 185 -8.01 17.31 5.15
N ALA A 186 -7.05 16.70 4.47
CA ALA A 186 -7.27 15.71 3.41
C ALA A 186 -7.23 14.25 3.90
N GLU A 187 -7.29 14.02 5.21
CA GLU A 187 -7.30 12.67 5.78
C GLU A 187 -8.60 11.93 5.48
N HIS A 188 -8.49 10.61 5.28
CA HIS A 188 -9.68 9.75 5.24
C HIS A 188 -10.34 9.70 6.62
N HIS A 189 -11.67 9.58 6.69
CA HIS A 189 -12.40 9.60 7.97
C HIS A 189 -11.90 8.56 8.99
N SER A 190 -11.43 7.39 8.52
CA SER A 190 -10.83 6.38 9.40
C SER A 190 -9.56 6.84 10.12
N ASN A 191 -8.87 7.86 9.58
CA ASN A 191 -7.71 8.49 10.19
C ASN A 191 -8.04 9.86 10.84
N ILE A 192 -9.32 10.20 11.01
CA ILE A 192 -9.76 11.42 11.73
C ILE A 192 -10.55 11.04 12.97
N VAL A 193 -11.63 10.27 12.78
CA VAL A 193 -12.62 9.99 13.83
C VAL A 193 -12.01 9.31 15.06
N PRO A 194 -11.11 8.31 14.95
CA PRO A 194 -10.50 7.71 16.13
C PRO A 194 -9.72 8.72 16.99
N TRP A 195 -9.03 9.67 16.35
CA TRP A 195 -8.28 10.71 17.06
C TRP A 195 -9.18 11.76 17.69
N GLN A 196 -10.32 12.07 17.08
CA GLN A 196 -11.36 12.90 17.72
C GLN A 196 -11.89 12.24 18.99
N LEU A 197 -12.16 10.93 18.97
CA LEU A 197 -12.63 10.20 20.14
C LEU A 197 -11.57 10.12 21.25
N VAL A 198 -10.30 9.95 20.87
CA VAL A 198 -9.17 9.99 21.82
C VAL A 198 -9.03 11.39 22.43
N ALA A 199 -9.02 12.44 21.62
CA ALA A 199 -8.96 13.84 22.07
C ALA A 199 -10.07 14.17 23.07
N GLN A 200 -11.31 13.73 22.82
CA GLN A 200 -12.44 13.90 23.74
C GLN A 200 -12.24 13.20 25.09
N LYS A 201 -11.50 12.07 25.12
CA LYS A 201 -11.25 11.28 26.33
C LYS A 201 -10.04 11.76 27.13
N THR A 202 -9.01 12.24 26.45
CA THR A 202 -7.72 12.59 27.07
C THR A 202 -7.52 14.08 27.25
N GLY A 203 -8.29 14.93 26.57
CA GLY A 203 -8.07 16.37 26.50
C GLY A 203 -6.96 16.79 25.51
N ALA A 204 -6.48 15.86 24.68
CA ALA A 204 -5.53 16.18 23.61
C ALA A 204 -6.19 17.10 22.55
N VAL A 205 -5.38 17.90 21.85
CA VAL A 205 -5.81 18.88 20.86
C VAL A 205 -5.45 18.37 19.46
N LEU A 206 -6.42 18.38 18.55
CA LEU A 206 -6.18 18.09 17.13
C LEU A 206 -5.75 19.35 16.39
N ARG A 207 -4.69 19.25 15.58
CA ARG A 207 -4.21 20.31 14.70
C ARG A 207 -4.24 19.81 13.27
N PHE A 208 -4.96 20.52 12.40
CA PHE A 208 -5.15 20.14 11.01
C PHE A 208 -4.27 20.99 10.11
N VAL A 209 -3.40 20.33 9.36
CA VAL A 209 -2.57 20.94 8.32
C VAL A 209 -3.42 21.10 7.06
N GLU A 210 -3.44 22.31 6.54
CA GLU A 210 -4.15 22.75 5.35
C GLU A 210 -3.42 22.30 4.07
N LEU A 211 -4.06 22.56 2.93
CA LEU A 211 -3.49 22.32 1.62
C LEU A 211 -2.86 23.60 1.05
N THR A 212 -1.82 23.41 0.25
CA THR A 212 -1.23 24.46 -0.60
C THR A 212 -2.15 24.80 -1.78
N SER A 213 -1.77 25.82 -2.57
CA SER A 213 -2.47 26.16 -3.83
C SER A 213 -2.45 25.04 -4.87
N GLU A 214 -1.50 24.11 -4.76
CA GLU A 214 -1.37 22.93 -5.62
C GLU A 214 -2.14 21.72 -5.07
N GLU A 215 -2.99 21.91 -4.06
CA GLU A 215 -3.78 20.86 -3.41
C GLU A 215 -2.91 19.72 -2.85
N THR A 216 -1.73 20.07 -2.34
CA THR A 216 -0.82 19.16 -1.63
C THR A 216 -0.68 19.58 -0.17
N LEU A 217 -0.16 18.71 0.69
CA LEU A 217 0.01 19.01 2.12
C LEU A 217 0.95 20.20 2.31
N ASP A 218 0.55 21.21 3.10
CA ASP A 218 1.43 22.32 3.47
C ASP A 218 2.49 21.87 4.49
N LEU A 219 3.67 21.49 3.98
CA LEU A 219 4.78 21.00 4.80
C LEU A 219 5.39 22.07 5.69
N GLU A 220 5.31 23.35 5.31
CA GLU A 220 5.84 24.45 6.13
C GLU A 220 4.91 24.72 7.31
N GLN A 221 3.59 24.67 7.09
CA GLN A 221 2.63 24.71 8.19
C GLN A 221 2.77 23.50 9.12
N LEU A 222 2.95 22.28 8.57
CA LEU A 222 3.20 21.09 9.38
C LEU A 222 4.42 21.29 10.29
N LYS A 223 5.55 21.76 9.74
CA LYS A 223 6.75 22.06 10.54
C LYS A 223 6.48 23.11 11.61
N GLY A 224 5.73 24.16 11.27
CA GLY A 224 5.35 25.22 12.21
C GLY A 224 4.46 24.74 13.37
N PHE A 225 3.74 23.63 13.19
CA PHE A 225 2.95 23.02 14.27
C PHE A 225 3.77 22.13 15.21
N LEU A 226 4.91 21.59 14.75
CA LEU A 226 5.73 20.68 15.57
C LEU A 226 6.33 21.42 16.78
N ASN A 227 6.05 20.91 17.98
CA ASN A 227 6.56 21.43 19.24
C ASN A 227 6.61 20.33 20.32
N GLU A 228 7.03 20.67 21.54
CA GLU A 228 7.18 19.73 22.67
C GLU A 228 5.89 19.03 23.12
N ARG A 229 4.73 19.63 22.82
CA ARG A 229 3.41 19.04 23.07
C ARG A 229 2.96 18.10 21.97
N THR A 230 3.58 18.14 20.79
CA THR A 230 3.26 17.20 19.72
C THR A 230 3.65 15.78 20.14
N LYS A 231 2.67 14.88 20.21
CA LYS A 231 2.90 13.46 20.55
C LYS A 231 2.68 12.52 19.38
N LEU A 232 1.86 12.92 18.41
CA LEU A 232 1.56 12.11 17.24
C LEU A 232 1.39 12.99 16.01
N VAL A 233 1.99 12.57 14.91
CA VAL A 233 1.61 12.99 13.56
C VAL A 233 0.97 11.79 12.88
N SER A 234 -0.29 11.90 12.46
CA SER A 234 -0.95 10.86 11.70
C SER A 234 -1.32 11.39 10.33
N THR A 235 -0.82 10.75 9.26
CA THR A 235 -1.10 11.24 7.91
C THR A 235 -1.13 10.15 6.84
N PHE A 236 -1.82 10.41 5.73
CA PHE A 236 -1.78 9.56 4.55
C PHE A 236 -0.39 9.56 3.89
N HIS A 237 0.01 8.42 3.33
CA HIS A 237 1.15 8.34 2.42
C HIS A 237 0.76 8.83 1.02
N VAL A 238 -0.41 8.39 0.54
CA VAL A 238 -1.03 8.83 -0.72
C VAL A 238 -2.49 9.13 -0.48
N SER A 239 -2.96 10.30 -0.89
CA SER A 239 -4.37 10.69 -0.73
C SER A 239 -5.25 9.88 -1.66
N ASN A 240 -6.36 9.34 -1.14
CA ASN A 240 -7.34 8.60 -1.94
C ASN A 240 -8.22 9.49 -2.82
N VAL A 241 -8.18 10.81 -2.62
CA VAL A 241 -8.95 11.80 -3.39
C VAL A 241 -8.02 12.60 -4.30
N LEU A 242 -6.99 13.22 -3.72
CA LEU A 242 -6.10 14.14 -4.43
C LEU A 242 -5.02 13.41 -5.25
N GLY A 243 -4.70 12.16 -4.88
CA GLY A 243 -3.55 11.44 -5.45
C GLY A 243 -2.17 12.01 -5.05
N ALA A 244 -2.14 13.04 -4.21
CA ALA A 244 -0.91 13.63 -3.68
C ALA A 244 -0.15 12.62 -2.81
N ILE A 245 1.19 12.65 -2.91
CA ILE A 245 2.11 11.78 -2.17
C ILE A 245 2.85 12.62 -1.13
N ASN A 246 2.75 12.26 0.14
CA ASN A 246 3.45 12.95 1.22
C ASN A 246 4.89 12.43 1.38
N PRO A 247 5.88 13.31 1.67
CA PRO A 247 7.26 12.90 1.92
C PRO A 247 7.40 12.34 3.35
N ILE A 248 6.94 11.10 3.55
CA ILE A 248 6.82 10.50 4.88
C ILE A 248 8.16 10.44 5.64
N ALA A 249 9.27 10.12 4.98
CA ALA A 249 10.58 10.06 5.64
C ALA A 249 11.01 11.41 6.25
N ASP A 250 10.70 12.52 5.58
CA ASP A 250 10.98 13.85 6.09
C ASP A 250 10.05 14.22 7.25
N ILE A 251 8.75 13.91 7.13
CA ILE A 251 7.75 14.12 8.20
C ILE A 251 8.16 13.35 9.47
N VAL A 252 8.56 12.09 9.31
CA VAL A 252 9.07 11.24 10.41
C VAL A 252 10.28 11.88 11.06
N LYS A 253 11.26 12.33 10.28
CA LYS A 253 12.46 13.00 10.81
C LYS A 253 12.10 14.22 11.65
N TRP A 254 11.18 15.07 11.18
CA TRP A 254 10.78 16.26 11.92
C TRP A 254 9.96 15.93 13.17
N ALA A 255 9.03 14.99 13.08
CA ALA A 255 8.22 14.53 14.21
C ALA A 255 9.08 13.91 15.31
N HIS A 256 10.04 13.05 14.94
CA HIS A 256 10.96 12.42 15.88
C HIS A 256 11.87 13.43 16.58
N ALA A 257 12.22 14.55 15.92
CA ALA A 257 13.04 15.60 16.53
C ALA A 257 12.35 16.28 17.73
N VAL A 258 11.02 16.25 17.81
CA VAL A 258 10.24 16.73 18.97
C VAL A 258 9.73 15.59 19.86
N GLY A 259 10.13 14.35 19.58
CA GLY A 259 9.72 13.15 20.32
C GLY A 259 8.32 12.62 19.99
N ALA A 260 7.68 13.14 18.93
CA ALA A 260 6.39 12.64 18.47
C ALA A 260 6.53 11.31 17.72
N LYS A 261 5.48 10.49 17.73
CA LYS A 261 5.35 9.28 16.91
C LYS A 261 4.68 9.59 15.58
N VAL A 262 4.86 8.72 14.59
CA VAL A 262 4.20 8.85 13.28
C VAL A 262 3.40 7.61 12.91
N LEU A 263 2.10 7.82 12.64
CA LEU A 263 1.23 6.83 12.02
C LEU A 263 1.02 7.18 10.54
N VAL A 264 1.25 6.19 9.67
CA VAL A 264 1.10 6.35 8.22
C VAL A 264 -0.11 5.55 7.73
N ASP A 265 -1.12 6.24 7.20
CA ASP A 265 -2.17 5.59 6.40
C ASP A 265 -1.63 5.30 4.99
N ALA A 266 -1.28 4.05 4.78
CA ALA A 266 -0.63 3.58 3.56
C ALA A 266 -1.60 2.82 2.64
N CYS A 267 -2.92 2.98 2.84
CA CYS A 267 -3.94 2.26 2.08
C CYS A 267 -3.89 2.48 0.56
N GLN A 268 -3.36 3.61 0.10
CA GLN A 268 -3.20 3.92 -1.33
C GLN A 268 -1.75 3.83 -1.82
N SER A 269 -0.76 3.69 -0.92
CA SER A 269 0.63 3.49 -1.33
C SER A 269 0.97 2.00 -1.48
N VAL A 270 0.61 1.18 -0.47
CA VAL A 270 0.93 -0.27 -0.43
C VAL A 270 0.45 -1.01 -1.69
N PRO A 271 -0.73 -0.71 -2.28
CA PRO A 271 -1.16 -1.37 -3.52
C PRO A 271 -0.45 -0.90 -4.80
N HIS A 272 0.20 0.27 -4.78
CA HIS A 272 0.56 1.00 -6.00
C HIS A 272 2.05 1.33 -6.13
N MET A 273 2.82 1.22 -5.04
CA MET A 273 4.26 1.47 -5.05
C MET A 273 4.98 0.64 -3.99
N PRO A 274 6.28 0.36 -4.15
CA PRO A 274 7.08 -0.25 -3.10
C PRO A 274 7.05 0.60 -1.83
N VAL A 275 6.86 -0.05 -0.69
CA VAL A 275 6.88 0.58 0.64
C VAL A 275 7.96 -0.09 1.47
N ASP A 276 8.79 0.72 2.12
CA ASP A 276 9.90 0.26 2.95
C ASP A 276 9.80 0.95 4.31
N VAL A 277 9.24 0.25 5.30
CA VAL A 277 8.99 0.84 6.62
C VAL A 277 10.27 1.23 7.36
N GLN A 278 11.40 0.57 7.06
CA GLN A 278 12.70 0.90 7.62
C GLN A 278 13.23 2.20 7.02
N ALA A 279 13.14 2.35 5.69
CA ALA A 279 13.55 3.59 5.02
C ALA A 279 12.63 4.78 5.36
N LEU A 280 11.34 4.53 5.57
CA LEU A 280 10.40 5.56 6.00
C LEU A 280 10.63 5.99 7.46
N GLY A 281 11.08 5.08 8.31
CA GLY A 281 11.33 5.33 9.74
C GLY A 281 10.06 5.53 10.59
N ALA A 282 8.86 5.34 10.02
CA ALA A 282 7.58 5.50 10.71
C ALA A 282 7.45 4.62 11.96
N ASP A 283 6.54 4.94 12.87
CA ASP A 283 6.30 4.12 14.08
C ASP A 283 5.14 3.15 13.90
N PHE A 284 4.15 3.55 13.09
CA PHE A 284 3.01 2.73 12.68
C PHE A 284 2.73 2.90 11.19
N LEU A 285 2.27 1.83 10.55
CA LEU A 285 1.77 1.85 9.18
C LEU A 285 0.54 0.93 9.07
N VAL A 286 -0.50 1.39 8.38
CA VAL A 286 -1.74 0.61 8.20
C VAL A 286 -2.08 0.41 6.73
N ALA A 287 -2.65 -0.74 6.39
CA ALA A 287 -3.19 -0.99 5.05
C ALA A 287 -4.33 -2.02 5.06
N SER A 288 -5.12 -2.02 3.99
CA SER A 288 -6.28 -2.93 3.82
C SER A 288 -6.08 -3.88 2.64
N SER A 289 -6.33 -5.17 2.88
CA SER A 289 -6.13 -6.25 1.90
C SER A 289 -6.98 -6.06 0.63
N HIS A 290 -8.21 -5.59 0.79
CA HIS A 290 -9.16 -5.43 -0.31
C HIS A 290 -8.77 -4.38 -1.36
N LYS A 291 -7.78 -3.52 -1.08
CA LYS A 291 -7.22 -2.56 -2.05
C LYS A 291 -5.99 -3.09 -2.78
N MET A 292 -5.39 -4.20 -2.31
CA MET A 292 -4.17 -4.80 -2.84
C MET A 292 -4.41 -6.22 -3.37
N CYS A 293 -5.49 -6.42 -4.10
CA CYS A 293 -5.90 -7.70 -4.71
C CYS A 293 -6.33 -8.81 -3.74
N GLY A 294 -6.25 -8.58 -2.42
CA GLY A 294 -6.65 -9.54 -1.41
C GLY A 294 -8.15 -9.49 -1.06
N PRO A 295 -8.62 -10.43 -0.22
CA PRO A 295 -10.02 -10.52 0.20
C PRO A 295 -10.41 -9.35 1.13
N THR A 296 -11.72 -9.11 1.24
CA THR A 296 -12.30 -8.27 2.30
C THR A 296 -12.18 -8.93 3.67
N GLY A 297 -12.32 -8.15 4.74
CA GLY A 297 -12.28 -8.67 6.11
C GLY A 297 -10.87 -8.93 6.65
N MET A 298 -9.84 -8.50 5.92
CA MET A 298 -8.45 -8.51 6.35
C MET A 298 -7.75 -7.18 6.05
N GLY A 299 -6.87 -6.80 6.95
CA GLY A 299 -5.92 -5.70 6.86
C GLY A 299 -4.79 -5.94 7.85
N PHE A 300 -3.87 -4.99 7.96
CA PHE A 300 -2.79 -5.09 8.92
C PHE A 300 -2.39 -3.74 9.49
N LEU A 301 -1.90 -3.79 10.72
CA LEU A 301 -1.05 -2.80 11.34
C LEU A 301 0.38 -3.35 11.31
N TRP A 302 1.32 -2.56 10.81
CA TRP A 302 2.72 -2.68 11.19
C TRP A 302 3.01 -1.66 12.27
N GLY A 303 3.77 -2.04 13.29
CA GLY A 303 4.32 -1.09 14.25
C GLY A 303 5.69 -1.55 14.74
N LYS A 304 6.57 -0.61 15.04
CA LYS A 304 7.90 -0.93 15.57
C LYS A 304 7.80 -1.77 16.84
N SER A 305 8.67 -2.79 16.95
CA SER A 305 8.67 -3.76 18.06
C SER A 305 8.59 -3.10 19.43
N GLU A 306 9.46 -2.12 19.69
CA GLU A 306 9.51 -1.41 20.97
C GLU A 306 8.23 -0.61 21.27
N VAL A 307 7.53 -0.16 20.23
CA VAL A 307 6.27 0.57 20.38
C VAL A 307 5.14 -0.42 20.67
N LEU A 308 5.04 -1.51 19.91
CA LEU A 308 4.03 -2.55 20.11
C LEU A 308 4.15 -3.22 21.49
N GLU A 309 5.37 -3.46 21.97
CA GLU A 309 5.61 -4.07 23.29
C GLU A 309 5.21 -3.15 24.45
N SER A 310 5.17 -1.83 24.22
CA SER A 310 4.71 -0.85 25.21
C SER A 310 3.19 -0.66 25.26
N MET A 311 2.47 -1.17 24.26
CA MET A 311 1.03 -0.97 24.12
C MET A 311 0.23 -2.02 24.92
N PRO A 312 -0.80 -1.61 25.68
CA PRO A 312 -1.70 -2.57 26.32
C PRO A 312 -2.51 -3.33 25.26
N PRO A 313 -3.08 -4.52 25.60
CA PRO A 313 -3.94 -5.25 24.68
C PRO A 313 -5.20 -4.44 24.32
N PHE A 314 -5.67 -4.58 23.07
CA PHE A 314 -6.88 -3.87 22.59
C PHE A 314 -8.15 -4.69 22.82
N LEU A 315 -8.18 -5.91 22.26
CA LEU A 315 -9.28 -6.85 22.39
C LEU A 315 -8.86 -7.98 23.34
N GLY A 316 -9.67 -8.22 24.37
CA GLY A 316 -9.48 -9.35 25.28
C GLY A 316 -10.12 -10.63 24.74
N LYS A 317 -9.43 -11.77 24.94
CA LYS A 317 -9.96 -13.14 24.83
C LYS A 317 -9.33 -13.98 25.95
N ASP A 318 -10.03 -15.02 26.42
CA ASP A 318 -9.60 -16.12 27.32
C ASP A 318 -8.28 -15.90 28.10
N CYS A 319 -8.20 -14.83 28.89
CA CYS A 319 -7.13 -14.53 29.83
C CYS A 319 -7.71 -13.65 30.96
N TYR A 320 -7.49 -14.06 32.21
CA TYR A 320 -7.84 -13.27 33.40
C TYR A 320 -6.93 -12.04 33.51
N TYR A 321 -7.52 -10.86 33.73
CA TYR A 321 -6.80 -9.66 34.12
C TYR A 321 -6.42 -9.79 35.61
N LEU A 322 -5.23 -10.32 35.91
CA LEU A 322 -4.73 -10.34 37.29
C LEU A 322 -4.11 -8.97 37.61
N PRO A 323 -4.55 -8.28 38.68
CA PRO A 323 -3.93 -7.03 39.12
C PRO A 323 -2.44 -7.21 39.44
N GLN A 324 -1.68 -6.11 39.37
CA GLN A 324 -0.21 -5.97 39.45
C GLN A 324 0.53 -6.58 40.67
N THR A 325 -0.10 -7.44 41.48
CA THR A 325 0.49 -7.97 42.72
C THR A 325 1.37 -9.22 42.54
N THR A 326 1.35 -9.88 41.38
CA THR A 326 2.27 -11.00 41.09
C THR A 326 3.32 -10.58 40.08
N ARG A 327 4.55 -10.42 40.58
CA ARG A 327 5.78 -10.16 39.82
C ARG A 327 6.03 -11.31 38.83
N GLU A 328 5.59 -11.14 37.59
CA GLU A 328 6.23 -11.58 36.34
C GLU A 328 5.22 -11.48 35.18
N PHE A 329 5.24 -10.37 34.47
CA PHE A 329 4.56 -10.25 33.19
C PHE A 329 5.40 -10.94 32.11
N HIS A 330 4.95 -12.11 31.65
CA HIS A 330 5.47 -12.70 30.42
C HIS A 330 4.54 -12.31 29.27
N PHE A 331 4.96 -11.27 28.54
CA PHE A 331 4.40 -10.94 27.23
C PHE A 331 4.48 -12.21 26.36
N CYS A 332 3.34 -12.76 25.91
CA CYS A 332 3.37 -13.89 25.00
C CYS A 332 3.96 -13.41 23.68
N ARG A 333 5.26 -13.65 23.52
CA ARG A 333 6.08 -13.22 22.39
C ARG A 333 5.54 -13.69 21.02
N ARG A 334 4.51 -14.55 20.97
CA ARG A 334 3.98 -15.12 19.73
C ARG A 334 2.75 -14.44 19.14
N TYR A 335 1.97 -13.66 19.90
CA TYR A 335 0.67 -13.20 19.41
C TYR A 335 0.49 -11.69 19.59
N SER A 336 0.32 -11.04 18.44
CA SER A 336 -0.06 -9.64 18.25
C SER A 336 -1.12 -9.18 19.26
N LEU A 337 -0.87 -8.09 20.02
CA LEU A 337 -1.81 -7.19 20.76
C LEU A 337 -3.14 -7.74 21.34
N VAL A 338 -3.16 -9.04 21.54
CA VAL A 338 -4.19 -9.91 22.10
C VAL A 338 -3.42 -10.67 23.17
N ALA A 339 -3.75 -10.45 24.44
CA ALA A 339 -3.09 -11.15 25.53
C ALA A 339 -3.22 -12.67 25.33
N CYS A 340 -2.10 -13.40 25.38
CA CYS A 340 -2.07 -14.85 25.31
C CYS A 340 -1.31 -15.41 26.53
N TYR A 341 -1.79 -16.52 27.08
CA TYR A 341 -1.17 -17.25 28.19
C TYR A 341 -0.09 -18.23 27.70
N ASP A 342 1.03 -18.35 28.43
CA ASP A 342 2.12 -19.33 28.20
C ASP A 342 2.10 -20.39 29.31
N GLU A 343 1.59 -21.59 28.99
CA GLU A 343 1.48 -22.73 29.92
C GLU A 343 2.79 -23.50 30.12
N THR A 344 3.87 -23.16 29.41
CA THR A 344 5.10 -23.98 29.44
C THR A 344 5.90 -23.88 30.74
N LYS A 345 5.43 -23.12 31.74
CA LYS A 345 6.16 -22.85 32.99
C LYS A 345 5.43 -23.07 34.31
N ILE A 346 4.19 -23.57 34.33
CA ILE A 346 3.51 -23.88 35.60
C ILE A 346 3.14 -25.36 35.62
N GLY A 347 3.79 -26.08 36.54
CA GLY A 347 3.50 -27.48 36.83
C GLY A 347 2.04 -27.66 37.21
N TYR A 348 1.47 -28.74 36.67
CA TYR A 348 0.26 -29.44 37.09
C TYR A 348 -0.54 -28.79 38.22
N PHE A 349 -1.70 -28.21 37.90
CA PHE A 349 -2.86 -28.32 38.78
C PHE A 349 -4.12 -28.57 37.95
N ILE A 350 -4.79 -29.66 38.33
CA ILE A 350 -5.98 -30.27 37.74
C ILE A 350 -7.22 -29.45 38.07
N ALA A 351 -8.07 -29.21 37.07
CA ALA A 351 -9.54 -29.35 37.13
C ALA A 351 -10.13 -29.18 35.72
#